data_AF-A0A7M7Q3L4-F1
#
_entry.id   AF-A0A7M7Q3L4-F1
#
_cell.length_a   1.000
_cell.length_b   1.000
_cell.length_c   1.000
_cell.angle_alpha   90.00
_cell.angle_beta   90.00
_cell.angle_gamma   90.00
#
_symmetry.space_group_name_H-M   'P 1'
#
loop_
_entity.id
_entity.type
_entity.pdbx_description
1 polymer ?
#
loop_
_entity_poly.entity_id
_entity_poly.type
_entity_poly.pdbx_seq_one_letter_code
_entity_poly.pdbx_strand_id
1 'polypeptide(L)'
;MDFSENYMCKYSTEVHSVHFGASRQQVTLHTGMFYSESFSNGFATASESLRHDAVAVLAHVFDILDHFLSDLPFINTVNFKSDGPTNQYKNKTLFFLITQVLPQRYAQIRKITYNYSESGHGKGPADGIGGALKRLADDQVKYGRDVSNFDAFLSIIKEKSKKIYISSITEVDISKVENQVSNEIKCYNGTRQMYQFTWRVENSTKIYFNKLSCLICLPGEKCRHFFLGTMEYMENAAVPVKEKPKVQEKKIKKDAIYTKETTLNESTVATTASLSISSRRSSRVPVAKSDDQYHFY
;
A
#
# COMPACT_ATOMS: atom_id res chain seq x y z
N MET A 1 -8.83 7.35 -1.45
CA MET A 1 -7.60 6.58 -1.61
C MET A 1 -7.62 5.91 -2.96
N ASP A 2 -6.46 5.78 -3.59
CA ASP A 2 -6.30 5.14 -4.89
C ASP A 2 -4.85 4.66 -5.08
N PHE A 3 -4.64 3.72 -6.00
CA PHE A 3 -3.30 3.42 -6.49
C PHE A 3 -2.89 4.44 -7.54
N SER A 4 -1.79 5.14 -7.28
CA SER A 4 -1.11 5.87 -8.33
C SER A 4 -0.52 4.88 -9.32
N GLU A 5 -0.49 5.24 -10.61
CA GLU A 5 0.32 4.52 -11.59
C GLU A 5 1.74 4.31 -11.06
N ASN A 6 2.23 3.09 -11.23
CA ASN A 6 3.54 2.65 -10.76
C ASN A 6 4.65 3.58 -11.21
N TYR A 7 5.58 3.86 -10.30
CA TYR A 7 6.79 4.58 -10.64
C TYR A 7 7.78 3.63 -11.30
N MET A 8 8.25 3.97 -12.50
CA MET A 8 9.37 3.26 -13.13
C MET A 8 10.67 3.84 -12.60
N CYS A 9 11.53 3.00 -12.00
CA CYS A 9 12.87 3.37 -11.60
C CYS A 9 13.70 3.88 -12.81
N LYS A 10 14.49 4.93 -12.57
CA LYS A 10 15.19 5.69 -13.62
C LYS A 10 16.61 6.02 -13.17
N TYR A 11 17.52 6.03 -14.13
CA TYR A 11 18.89 6.48 -13.94
C TYR A 11 19.05 7.88 -14.52
N SER A 12 19.88 8.71 -13.88
CA SER A 12 20.18 10.07 -14.31
C SER A 12 20.95 10.10 -15.63
N THR A 13 21.82 9.12 -15.83
CA THR A 13 22.45 8.80 -17.11
C THR A 13 22.06 7.37 -17.51
N GLU A 14 21.38 7.22 -18.65
CA GLU A 14 21.01 5.90 -19.14
C GLU A 14 22.25 5.13 -19.59
N VAL A 15 22.57 4.04 -18.89
CA VAL A 15 23.55 3.06 -19.35
C VAL A 15 22.94 2.36 -20.57
N HIS A 16 23.71 2.24 -21.65
CA HIS A 16 23.27 1.67 -22.94
C HIS A 16 22.60 0.28 -22.79
N SER A 17 22.97 -0.49 -21.76
CA SER A 17 22.39 -1.80 -21.44
C SER A 17 20.95 -1.77 -20.92
N VAL A 18 20.53 -0.68 -20.25
CA VAL A 18 19.14 -0.52 -19.75
C VAL A 18 18.19 -0.13 -20.88
N HIS A 19 18.71 0.51 -21.92
CA HIS A 19 17.94 0.93 -23.10
C HIS A 19 17.46 -0.26 -23.95
N PHE A 20 18.19 -1.39 -23.96
CA PHE A 20 17.95 -2.50 -24.90
C PHE A 20 17.44 -3.82 -24.29
N GLY A 21 17.26 -3.95 -22.97
CA GLY A 21 16.83 -5.26 -22.46
C GLY A 21 16.43 -5.42 -20.99
N ALA A 22 16.48 -4.38 -20.15
CA ALA A 22 16.06 -4.51 -18.75
C ALA A 22 14.67 -3.88 -18.54
N SER A 23 13.69 -4.66 -18.10
CA SER A 23 12.46 -4.10 -17.55
C SER A 23 12.84 -3.25 -16.34
N ARG A 24 12.47 -1.96 -16.35
CA ARG A 24 12.74 -1.06 -15.22
C ARG A 24 12.00 -1.59 -14.00
N GLN A 25 12.68 -1.63 -12.85
CA GLN A 25 12.02 -1.96 -11.59
C GLN A 25 10.88 -0.96 -11.37
N GLN A 26 9.74 -1.47 -10.92
CA GLN A 26 8.55 -0.66 -10.68
C GLN A 26 8.28 -0.58 -9.18
N VAL A 27 7.74 0.56 -8.75
CA VAL A 27 7.29 0.78 -7.38
C VAL A 27 5.81 1.11 -7.40
N THR A 28 5.05 0.34 -6.62
CA THR A 28 3.63 0.56 -6.37
C THR A 28 3.44 1.63 -5.33
N LEU A 29 2.46 2.51 -5.54
CA LEU A 29 2.12 3.61 -4.64
C LEU A 29 0.63 3.62 -4.34
N HIS A 30 0.25 3.33 -3.10
CA HIS A 30 -1.12 3.54 -2.63
C HIS A 30 -1.20 4.87 -1.88
N THR A 31 -2.07 5.77 -2.33
CA THR A 31 -2.06 7.17 -1.90
C THR A 31 -3.45 7.65 -1.49
N GLY A 32 -3.49 8.68 -0.65
CA GLY A 32 -4.74 9.29 -0.25
C GLY A 32 -4.57 10.34 0.84
N MET A 33 -5.71 10.85 1.27
CA MET A 33 -5.81 11.78 2.39
C MET A 33 -6.56 11.10 3.53
N PHE A 34 -6.02 11.27 4.74
CA PHE A 34 -6.71 10.98 5.98
C PHE A 34 -7.30 12.27 6.52
N TYR A 35 -8.58 12.22 6.89
CA TYR A 35 -9.31 13.36 7.44
C TYR A 35 -9.89 12.97 8.80
N SER A 36 -9.66 13.82 9.79
CA SER A 36 -10.29 13.76 11.11
C SER A 36 -10.78 15.16 11.49
N GLU A 37 -11.48 15.27 12.62
CA GLU A 37 -11.88 16.57 13.16
C GLU A 37 -10.65 17.41 13.60
N SER A 38 -9.59 16.75 14.06
CA SER A 38 -8.39 17.40 14.61
C SER A 38 -7.36 17.78 13.54
N PHE A 39 -7.22 16.97 12.50
CA PHE A 39 -6.22 17.17 11.46
C PHE A 39 -6.58 16.49 10.14
N SER A 40 -5.95 16.96 9.08
CA SER A 40 -5.90 16.25 7.80
C SER A 40 -4.44 16.00 7.42
N ASN A 41 -4.16 14.80 6.89
CA ASN A 41 -2.80 14.47 6.48
C ASN A 41 -2.81 13.63 5.19
N GLY A 42 -1.87 13.92 4.31
CA GLY A 42 -1.61 13.09 3.14
C GLY A 42 -0.85 11.84 3.54
N PHE A 43 -1.12 10.72 2.89
CA PHE A 43 -0.36 9.49 3.05
C PHE A 43 0.01 8.87 1.71
N ALA A 44 1.13 8.15 1.72
CA ALA A 44 1.56 7.30 0.63
C ALA A 44 2.28 6.07 1.18
N THR A 45 1.78 4.88 0.86
CA THR A 45 2.41 3.62 1.21
C THR A 45 2.97 2.98 -0.05
N ALA A 46 4.27 2.65 -0.03
CA ALA A 46 5.00 2.18 -1.19
C ALA A 46 5.31 0.68 -1.09
N SER A 47 5.31 -0.06 -2.20
CA SER A 47 5.66 -1.48 -2.21
C SER A 47 6.46 -1.88 -3.46
N GLU A 48 7.32 -2.89 -3.31
CA GLU A 48 7.91 -3.62 -4.43
C GLU A 48 6.90 -4.58 -5.10
N SER A 49 5.84 -4.96 -4.38
CA SER A 49 4.78 -5.79 -4.92
C SER A 49 3.94 -5.00 -5.92
N LEU A 50 3.72 -5.57 -7.12
CA LEU A 50 2.88 -4.97 -8.16
C LEU A 50 1.40 -5.35 -8.02
N ARG A 51 1.03 -5.97 -6.89
CA ARG A 51 -0.34 -6.37 -6.60
C ARG A 51 -1.19 -5.15 -6.25
N HIS A 52 -2.35 -5.06 -6.90
CA HIS A 52 -3.37 -4.06 -6.62
C HIS A 52 -4.70 -4.70 -6.18
N ASP A 53 -4.68 -5.98 -5.84
CA ASP A 53 -5.89 -6.70 -5.44
C ASP A 53 -6.40 -6.25 -4.07
N ALA A 54 -7.64 -6.65 -3.73
CA ALA A 54 -8.27 -6.27 -2.46
C ALA A 54 -7.43 -6.62 -1.21
N VAL A 55 -6.62 -7.69 -1.29
CA VAL A 55 -5.70 -8.10 -0.24
C VAL A 55 -4.58 -7.07 -0.08
N ALA A 56 -3.91 -6.69 -1.17
CA ALA A 56 -2.91 -5.63 -1.14
C ALA A 56 -3.51 -4.32 -0.62
N VAL A 57 -4.70 -3.92 -1.11
CA VAL A 57 -5.41 -2.73 -0.61
C VAL A 57 -5.52 -2.75 0.91
N LEU A 58 -6.01 -3.85 1.50
CA LEU A 58 -6.18 -3.90 2.96
C LEU A 58 -4.84 -3.89 3.70
N ALA A 59 -3.78 -4.52 3.16
CA ALA A 59 -2.44 -4.45 3.75
C ALA A 59 -1.92 -3.01 3.81
N HIS A 60 -2.07 -2.25 2.71
CA HIS A 60 -1.76 -0.82 2.68
C HIS A 60 -2.63 -0.02 3.67
N VAL A 61 -3.92 -0.34 3.78
CA VAL A 61 -4.85 0.32 4.73
C VAL A 61 -4.49 0.05 6.18
N PHE A 62 -4.03 -1.16 6.53
CA PHE A 62 -3.64 -1.48 7.91
C PHE A 62 -2.49 -0.61 8.41
N ASP A 63 -1.45 -0.43 7.61
CA ASP A 63 -0.34 0.44 7.99
C ASP A 63 -0.79 1.90 8.18
N ILE A 64 -1.66 2.40 7.29
CA ILE A 64 -2.25 3.74 7.40
C ILE A 64 -3.04 3.88 8.69
N LEU A 65 -3.91 2.91 9.01
CA LEU A 65 -4.75 2.96 10.20
C LEU A 65 -3.94 2.75 11.48
N ASP A 66 -2.92 1.89 11.48
CA ASP A 66 -2.03 1.72 12.63
C ASP A 66 -1.34 3.04 13.00
N HIS A 67 -0.91 3.82 11.99
CA HIS A 67 -0.36 5.16 12.22
C HIS A 67 -1.42 6.13 12.75
N PHE A 68 -2.48 6.40 11.99
CA PHE A 68 -3.40 7.49 12.32
C PHE A 68 -4.37 7.19 13.46
N LEU A 69 -4.76 5.94 13.68
CA LEU A 69 -5.66 5.59 14.79
C LEU A 69 -4.95 5.50 16.13
N SER A 70 -3.62 5.34 16.15
CA SER A 70 -2.84 5.40 17.39
C SER A 70 -2.99 6.74 18.12
N ASP A 71 -3.12 7.83 17.35
CA ASP A 71 -3.35 9.18 17.87
C ASP A 71 -4.85 9.48 18.12
N LEU A 72 -5.75 8.59 17.72
CA LEU A 72 -7.21 8.79 17.70
C LEU A 72 -7.98 7.61 18.34
N PRO A 73 -7.74 7.30 19.63
CA PRO A 73 -8.29 6.10 20.28
C PRO A 73 -9.82 6.11 20.41
N PHE A 74 -10.46 7.27 20.37
CA PHE A 74 -11.91 7.43 20.54
C PHE A 74 -12.72 7.29 19.25
N ILE A 75 -12.06 7.20 18.10
CA ILE A 75 -12.74 7.11 16.80
C ILE A 75 -13.46 5.75 16.70
N ASN A 76 -14.76 5.82 16.48
CA ASN A 76 -15.62 4.65 16.34
C ASN A 76 -16.19 4.44 14.94
N THR A 77 -15.95 5.39 14.03
CA THR A 77 -16.51 5.39 12.68
C THR A 77 -15.41 5.66 11.66
N VAL A 78 -15.29 4.80 10.66
CA VAL A 78 -14.36 5.00 9.54
C VAL A 78 -15.14 5.12 8.23
N ASN A 79 -14.82 6.16 7.47
CA ASN A 79 -15.44 6.44 6.18
C ASN A 79 -14.38 6.31 5.08
N PHE A 80 -14.50 5.27 4.26
CA PHE A 80 -13.64 5.09 3.10
C PHE A 80 -14.25 5.77 1.87
N LYS A 81 -13.37 6.31 1.02
CA LYS A 81 -13.71 6.77 -0.32
C LYS A 81 -12.64 6.32 -1.31
N SER A 82 -13.05 5.65 -2.38
CA SER A 82 -12.17 5.21 -3.47
C SER A 82 -12.92 5.14 -4.79
N ASP A 83 -12.19 4.75 -5.83
CA ASP A 83 -12.74 4.44 -7.13
C ASP A 83 -13.38 3.05 -7.14
N GLY A 84 -14.11 2.74 -8.22
CA GLY A 84 -14.86 1.50 -8.37
C GLY A 84 -14.23 0.35 -9.19
N PRO A 85 -12.92 0.24 -9.47
CA PRO A 85 -12.41 -0.89 -10.25
C PRO A 85 -12.62 -2.21 -9.49
N THR A 86 -13.13 -3.20 -10.22
CA THR A 86 -13.54 -4.49 -9.63
C THR A 86 -12.36 -5.29 -9.11
N ASN A 87 -11.17 -5.14 -9.68
CA ASN A 87 -10.01 -5.93 -9.24
C ASN A 87 -9.42 -5.42 -7.92
N GLN A 88 -9.72 -4.17 -7.53
CA GLN A 88 -9.07 -3.51 -6.40
C GLN A 88 -10.09 -3.24 -5.28
N TYR A 89 -11.00 -2.29 -5.49
CA TYR A 89 -11.83 -1.74 -4.42
C TYR A 89 -13.27 -2.23 -4.43
N LYS A 90 -13.83 -2.61 -5.58
CA LYS A 90 -15.27 -2.91 -5.71
C LYS A 90 -15.53 -4.39 -5.99
N ASN A 91 -15.21 -5.25 -5.03
CA ASN A 91 -15.41 -6.70 -5.12
C ASN A 91 -15.75 -7.35 -3.78
N LYS A 92 -16.19 -8.60 -3.88
CA LYS A 92 -16.58 -9.46 -2.76
C LYS A 92 -15.48 -9.59 -1.69
N THR A 93 -14.22 -9.69 -2.12
CA THR A 93 -13.07 -9.88 -1.23
C THR A 93 -12.86 -8.63 -0.40
N LEU A 94 -12.92 -7.44 -1.00
CA LEU A 94 -12.83 -6.20 -0.25
C LEU A 94 -13.99 -6.05 0.74
N PHE A 95 -15.23 -6.38 0.36
CA PHE A 95 -16.37 -6.30 1.28
C PHE A 95 -16.14 -7.18 2.51
N PHE A 96 -15.66 -8.40 2.31
CA PHE A 96 -15.31 -9.31 3.40
C PHE A 96 -14.18 -8.75 4.26
N LEU A 97 -13.08 -8.34 3.64
CA LEU A 97 -11.91 -7.82 4.35
C LEU A 97 -12.25 -6.58 5.20
N ILE A 98 -13.02 -5.64 4.65
CA ILE A 98 -13.39 -4.40 5.35
C ILE A 98 -14.42 -4.64 6.46
N THR A 99 -15.35 -5.59 6.30
CA THR A 99 -16.45 -5.77 7.28
C THR A 99 -16.21 -6.90 8.28
N GLN A 100 -15.36 -7.87 7.95
CA GLN A 100 -15.12 -9.05 8.78
C GLN A 100 -13.70 -9.07 9.37
N VAL A 101 -12.69 -8.64 8.62
CA VAL A 101 -11.28 -8.72 9.06
C VAL A 101 -10.83 -7.43 9.75
N LEU A 102 -11.11 -6.27 9.15
CA LEU A 102 -10.69 -4.97 9.70
C LEU A 102 -11.24 -4.70 11.12
N PRO A 103 -12.53 -4.94 11.43
CA PRO A 103 -13.05 -4.73 12.78
C PRO A 103 -12.46 -5.67 13.84
N GLN A 104 -11.93 -6.83 13.45
CA GLN A 104 -11.24 -7.74 14.38
C GLN A 104 -9.89 -7.15 14.84
N ARG A 105 -9.21 -6.41 13.97
CA ARG A 105 -7.96 -5.72 14.30
C ARG A 105 -8.18 -4.45 15.11
N TYR A 106 -9.25 -3.72 14.81
CA TYR A 106 -9.55 -2.43 15.43
C TYR A 106 -10.90 -2.47 16.14
N ALA A 107 -10.92 -3.03 17.36
CA ALA A 107 -12.14 -3.20 18.15
C ALA A 107 -12.88 -1.87 18.46
N GLN A 108 -12.19 -0.74 18.41
CA GLN A 108 -12.79 0.59 18.57
C GLN A 108 -13.73 0.97 17.40
N ILE A 109 -13.51 0.43 16.19
CA ILE A 109 -14.32 0.74 15.01
C ILE A 109 -15.66 0.00 15.11
N ARG A 110 -16.72 0.76 15.35
CA ARG A 110 -18.09 0.25 15.46
C ARG A 110 -18.91 0.42 14.18
N LYS A 111 -18.54 1.37 13.32
CA LYS A 111 -19.27 1.71 12.10
C LYS A 111 -18.31 1.91 10.94
N ILE A 112 -18.67 1.39 9.78
CA ILE A 112 -17.91 1.58 8.55
C ILE A 112 -18.87 2.05 7.46
N THR A 113 -18.46 3.09 6.73
CA THR A 113 -19.03 3.40 5.42
C THR A 113 -17.93 3.32 4.37
N TYR A 114 -18.30 2.85 3.19
CA TYR A 114 -17.41 2.83 2.05
C TYR A 114 -18.16 3.42 0.88
N ASN A 115 -17.61 4.49 0.31
CA ASN A 115 -18.22 5.26 -0.76
C ASN A 115 -17.38 5.14 -2.03
N TYR A 116 -18.04 4.88 -3.15
CA TYR A 116 -17.41 4.80 -4.46
C TYR A 116 -17.69 6.04 -5.27
N SER A 117 -16.68 6.52 -5.98
CA SER A 117 -16.84 7.59 -6.96
C SER A 117 -17.46 7.06 -8.27
N GLU A 118 -18.13 7.94 -9.02
CA GLU A 118 -18.60 7.64 -10.38
C GLU A 118 -17.45 7.55 -11.38
N SER A 119 -17.68 6.86 -12.49
CA SER A 119 -16.73 6.88 -13.60
C SER A 119 -16.62 8.30 -14.16
N GLY A 120 -15.40 8.81 -14.32
CA GLY A 120 -15.17 10.17 -14.81
C GLY A 120 -15.30 11.26 -13.74
N HIS A 121 -15.27 10.91 -12.46
CA HIS A 121 -15.24 11.78 -11.27
C HIS A 121 -14.07 12.78 -11.16
N GLY A 122 -13.22 12.87 -12.19
CA GLY A 122 -12.07 13.76 -12.21
C GLY A 122 -10.91 13.29 -11.35
N LYS A 123 -9.89 14.15 -11.22
CA LYS A 123 -8.70 13.88 -10.40
C LYS A 123 -8.96 14.24 -8.94
N GLY A 124 -8.52 13.36 -8.03
CA GLY A 124 -8.70 13.53 -6.59
C GLY A 124 -7.40 13.90 -5.85
N PRO A 125 -7.49 14.12 -4.53
CA PRO A 125 -6.31 14.37 -3.69
C PRO A 125 -5.25 13.25 -3.75
N ALA A 126 -5.70 11.99 -3.92
CA ALA A 126 -4.81 10.83 -4.06
C ALA A 126 -3.90 10.97 -5.30
N ASP A 127 -4.47 11.33 -6.46
CA ASP A 127 -3.70 11.59 -7.68
C ASP A 127 -2.66 12.71 -7.47
N GLY A 128 -3.04 13.76 -6.74
CA GLY A 128 -2.15 14.88 -6.43
C GLY A 128 -0.94 14.45 -5.61
N ILE A 129 -1.14 13.62 -4.59
CA ILE A 129 -0.05 13.07 -3.76
C ILE A 129 0.84 12.14 -4.59
N GLY A 130 0.25 11.19 -5.32
CA GLY A 130 1.00 10.27 -6.17
C GLY A 130 1.83 11.00 -7.23
N GLY A 131 1.22 11.97 -7.91
CA GLY A 131 1.90 12.82 -8.89
C GLY A 131 3.03 13.63 -8.27
N ALA A 132 2.82 14.24 -7.10
CA ALA A 132 3.84 15.03 -6.41
C ALA A 132 5.05 14.19 -6.01
N LEU A 133 4.84 12.99 -5.45
CA LEU A 133 5.92 12.10 -5.04
C LEU A 133 6.71 11.54 -6.22
N LYS A 134 6.02 11.16 -7.31
CA LYS A 134 6.69 10.71 -8.54
C LYS A 134 7.50 11.83 -9.19
N ARG A 135 6.94 13.04 -9.29
CA ARG A 135 7.65 14.22 -9.80
C ARG A 135 8.89 14.54 -8.97
N LEU A 136 8.79 14.41 -7.64
CA LEU A 136 9.91 14.62 -6.75
C LEU A 136 11.06 13.65 -7.04
N ALA A 137 10.75 12.37 -7.25
CA ALA A 137 11.75 11.38 -7.64
C ALA A 137 12.33 11.67 -9.04
N ASP A 138 11.47 12.01 -10.01
CA ASP A 138 11.90 12.39 -11.37
C ASP A 138 12.82 13.62 -11.36
N ASP A 139 12.56 14.59 -10.49
CA ASP A 139 13.41 15.77 -10.36
C ASP A 139 14.78 15.39 -9.78
N GLN A 140 14.87 14.42 -8.85
CA GLN A 140 16.17 13.92 -8.40
C GLN A 140 16.97 13.27 -9.54
N VAL A 141 16.31 12.51 -10.42
CA VAL A 141 16.93 11.94 -11.62
C VAL A 141 17.52 13.03 -12.51
N LYS A 142 16.76 14.12 -12.74
CA LYS A 142 17.23 15.27 -13.54
C LYS A 142 18.43 15.98 -12.91
N TYR A 143 18.54 15.98 -11.57
CA TYR A 143 19.67 16.55 -10.85
C TYR A 143 20.88 15.61 -10.72
N GLY A 144 20.89 14.47 -11.43
CA GLY A 144 22.05 13.57 -11.42
C GLY A 144 21.99 12.47 -10.35
N ARG A 145 20.86 12.30 -9.64
CA ARG A 145 20.69 11.25 -8.62
C ARG A 145 19.84 10.11 -9.15
N ASP A 146 20.44 8.92 -9.20
CA ASP A 146 19.74 7.73 -9.66
C ASP A 146 18.63 7.29 -8.69
N VAL A 147 17.51 6.84 -9.27
CA VAL A 147 16.41 6.19 -8.57
C VAL A 147 16.32 4.77 -9.11
N SER A 148 17.33 3.97 -8.77
CA SER A 148 17.61 2.68 -9.40
C SER A 148 16.71 1.54 -8.89
N ASN A 149 16.20 1.64 -7.67
CA ASN A 149 15.41 0.60 -7.01
C ASN A 149 14.42 1.19 -6.00
N PHE A 150 13.65 0.31 -5.36
CA PHE A 150 12.66 0.67 -4.34
C PHE A 150 13.25 1.45 -3.17
N ASP A 151 14.38 1.02 -2.61
CA ASP A 151 15.00 1.68 -1.47
C ASP A 151 15.48 3.10 -1.81
N ALA A 152 16.06 3.27 -3.00
CA ALA A 152 16.45 4.58 -3.53
C ALA A 152 15.23 5.49 -3.67
N PHE A 153 14.13 4.99 -4.25
CA PHE A 153 12.88 5.73 -4.37
C PHE A 153 12.33 6.12 -2.99
N LEU A 154 12.19 5.16 -2.08
CA LEU A 154 11.62 5.37 -0.74
C LEU A 154 12.45 6.36 0.08
N SER A 155 13.78 6.24 0.04
CA SER A 155 14.68 7.15 0.73
C SER A 155 14.52 8.60 0.24
N ILE A 156 14.41 8.81 -1.07
CA ILE A 156 14.23 10.12 -1.69
C ILE A 156 12.90 10.76 -1.26
N ILE A 157 11.79 10.02 -1.34
CA ILE A 157 10.48 10.59 -1.02
C ILE A 157 10.37 10.90 0.48
N LYS A 158 10.94 10.06 1.36
CA LYS A 158 10.99 10.33 2.81
C LYS A 158 11.94 11.48 3.17
N GLU A 159 13.05 11.63 2.44
CA GLU A 159 13.99 12.73 2.65
C GLU A 159 13.34 14.07 2.32
N LYS A 160 12.67 14.17 1.16
CA LYS A 160 12.21 15.44 0.60
C LYS A 160 10.76 15.79 0.93
N SER A 161 9.88 14.81 1.18
CA SER A 161 8.48 15.06 1.55
C SER A 161 8.27 14.86 3.04
N LYS A 162 8.33 15.95 3.82
CA LYS A 162 8.15 15.91 5.29
C LYS A 162 6.70 16.01 5.75
N LYS A 163 5.80 16.48 4.88
CA LYS A 163 4.39 16.71 5.21
C LYS A 163 3.49 15.50 4.94
N ILE A 164 3.95 14.53 4.16
CA ILE A 164 3.16 13.35 3.79
C ILE A 164 3.65 12.18 4.64
N TYR A 165 2.74 11.44 5.26
CA TYR A 165 3.08 10.18 5.90
C TYR A 165 3.52 9.16 4.83
N ILE A 166 4.74 8.63 4.94
CA ILE A 166 5.30 7.69 3.99
C ILE A 166 5.78 6.43 4.69
N SER A 167 5.28 5.28 4.25
CA SER A 167 5.69 3.96 4.75
C SER A 167 5.93 2.96 3.61
N SER A 168 6.46 1.79 3.97
CA SER A 168 6.72 0.69 3.04
C SER A 168 5.92 -0.54 3.42
N ILE A 169 5.31 -1.19 2.44
CA ILE A 169 4.55 -2.43 2.59
C ILE A 169 5.30 -3.55 1.88
N THR A 170 5.55 -4.65 2.60
CA THR A 170 6.27 -5.81 2.06
C THR A 170 5.30 -6.89 1.57
N GLU A 171 5.78 -7.83 0.75
CA GLU A 171 5.00 -9.00 0.35
C GLU A 171 4.59 -9.86 1.56
N VAL A 172 5.38 -9.82 2.65
CA VAL A 172 5.04 -10.49 3.91
C VAL A 172 3.79 -9.87 4.54
N ASP A 173 3.65 -8.54 4.48
CA ASP A 173 2.47 -7.86 5.02
C ASP A 173 1.22 -8.14 4.20
N ILE A 174 1.35 -8.19 2.87
CA ILE A 174 0.28 -8.62 1.96
C ILE A 174 -0.11 -10.07 2.24
N SER A 175 0.88 -10.96 2.41
CA SER A 175 0.65 -12.37 2.71
C SER A 175 -0.05 -12.60 4.05
N LYS A 176 0.21 -11.76 5.07
CA LYS A 176 -0.51 -11.82 6.36
C LYS A 176 -2.01 -11.60 6.16
N VAL A 177 -2.37 -10.60 5.35
CA VAL A 177 -3.78 -10.34 5.00
C VAL A 177 -4.36 -11.46 4.15
N GLU A 178 -3.58 -12.00 3.21
CA GLU A 178 -4.02 -13.08 2.35
C GLU A 178 -4.45 -14.33 3.13
N ASN A 179 -3.74 -14.63 4.23
CA ASN A 179 -4.06 -15.74 5.11
C ASN A 179 -5.33 -15.52 5.95
N GLN A 180 -5.87 -14.29 5.96
CA GLN A 180 -7.11 -13.92 6.65
C GLN A 180 -8.35 -13.98 5.72
N VAL A 181 -8.15 -14.27 4.43
CA VAL A 181 -9.23 -14.33 3.44
C VAL A 181 -9.92 -15.69 3.53
N SER A 182 -11.24 -15.71 3.71
CA SER A 182 -12.02 -16.96 3.65
C SER A 182 -12.04 -17.54 2.23
N ASN A 183 -12.05 -18.87 2.11
CA ASN A 183 -12.16 -19.56 0.82
C ASN A 183 -13.55 -19.39 0.18
N GLU A 184 -14.60 -19.14 0.97
CA GLU A 184 -15.99 -19.08 0.51
C GLU A 184 -16.61 -17.70 0.70
N ILE A 185 -16.12 -16.72 -0.07
CA ILE A 185 -16.67 -15.37 -0.05
C ILE A 185 -17.85 -15.27 -1.03
N LYS A 186 -19.04 -15.01 -0.47
CA LYS A 186 -20.27 -14.74 -1.21
C LYS A 186 -20.15 -13.48 -2.08
N CYS A 187 -20.64 -13.57 -3.31
CA CYS A 187 -20.77 -12.42 -4.20
C CYS A 187 -22.12 -11.72 -3.96
N TYR A 188 -22.15 -10.39 -4.06
CA TYR A 188 -23.41 -9.64 -4.09
C TYR A 188 -23.82 -9.34 -5.55
N ASN A 189 -24.99 -9.82 -5.98
CA ASN A 189 -25.47 -9.68 -7.35
C ASN A 189 -25.74 -8.22 -7.79
N GLY A 190 -25.79 -7.27 -6.85
CA GLY A 190 -25.92 -5.83 -7.12
C GLY A 190 -24.60 -5.04 -7.13
N THR A 191 -23.44 -5.70 -7.11
CA THR A 191 -22.12 -5.04 -6.94
C THR A 191 -21.88 -3.90 -7.94
N ARG A 192 -22.30 -4.04 -9.20
CA ARG A 192 -22.08 -2.99 -10.22
C ARG A 192 -22.94 -1.74 -10.00
N GLN A 193 -24.12 -1.90 -9.38
CA GLN A 193 -25.13 -0.84 -9.25
C GLN A 193 -24.99 -0.03 -7.96
N MET A 194 -24.23 -0.53 -6.98
CA MET A 194 -24.07 0.14 -5.69
C MET A 194 -22.96 1.20 -5.74
N TYR A 195 -23.11 2.26 -4.96
CA TYR A 195 -22.09 3.30 -4.78
C TYR A 195 -21.69 3.48 -3.33
N GLN A 196 -22.37 2.78 -2.42
CA GLN A 196 -22.00 2.76 -1.03
C GLN A 196 -22.34 1.40 -0.43
N PHE A 197 -21.47 0.93 0.47
CA PHE A 197 -21.85 -0.08 1.44
C PHE A 197 -21.59 0.43 2.86
N THR A 198 -22.38 -0.06 3.80
CA THR A 198 -22.28 0.30 5.21
C THR A 198 -22.36 -0.94 6.10
N TRP A 199 -21.70 -0.86 7.24
CA TRP A 199 -21.60 -1.94 8.22
C TRP A 199 -21.56 -1.35 9.63
N ARG A 200 -22.06 -2.12 10.60
CA ARG A 200 -21.97 -1.79 12.03
C ARG A 200 -21.79 -3.05 12.88
N VAL A 201 -21.16 -2.89 14.03
CA VAL A 201 -20.86 -4.00 14.94
C VAL A 201 -22.11 -4.69 15.49
N GLU A 202 -23.20 -3.95 15.75
CA GLU A 202 -24.43 -4.56 16.27
C GLU A 202 -25.12 -5.48 15.25
N ASN A 203 -24.79 -5.33 13.96
CA ASN A 203 -25.25 -6.18 12.86
C ASN A 203 -24.03 -6.73 12.10
N SER A 204 -23.03 -7.24 12.83
CA SER A 204 -21.69 -7.56 12.30
C SER A 204 -21.68 -8.54 11.12
N THR A 205 -22.70 -9.39 11.01
CA THR A 205 -22.86 -10.35 9.91
C THR A 205 -23.47 -9.77 8.65
N LYS A 206 -24.07 -8.58 8.71
CA LYS A 206 -24.84 -7.99 7.61
C LYS A 206 -24.16 -6.76 7.03
N ILE A 207 -24.01 -6.75 5.71
CA ILE A 207 -23.63 -5.57 4.94
C ILE A 207 -24.87 -4.99 4.26
N TYR A 208 -25.01 -3.67 4.31
CA TYR A 208 -26.07 -2.93 3.62
C TYR A 208 -25.48 -2.17 2.43
N PHE A 209 -26.10 -2.33 1.26
CA PHE A 209 -25.70 -1.69 0.02
C PHE A 209 -26.71 -0.62 -0.39
N ASN A 210 -26.20 0.51 -0.86
CA ASN A 210 -27.00 1.61 -1.38
C ASN A 210 -26.62 1.93 -2.83
N LYS A 211 -27.63 2.30 -3.63
CA LYS A 211 -27.50 2.75 -5.02
C LYS A 211 -26.78 4.10 -5.12
N LEU A 212 -26.85 4.94 -4.08
CA LEU A 212 -26.11 6.20 -3.96
C LEU A 212 -25.60 6.36 -2.53
N SER A 213 -24.56 7.17 -2.34
CA SER A 213 -24.02 7.48 -1.03
C SER A 213 -25.05 8.24 -0.18
N CYS A 214 -25.40 7.69 0.97
CA CYS A 214 -26.20 8.35 1.98
C CYS A 214 -25.32 8.74 3.17
N LEU A 215 -25.35 10.02 3.55
CA LEU A 215 -24.62 10.55 4.71
C LEU A 215 -25.54 10.87 5.90
N ILE A 216 -26.85 10.62 5.74
CA ILE A 216 -27.89 11.00 6.71
C ILE A 216 -28.32 9.78 7.55
N CYS A 217 -28.52 8.63 6.91
CA CYS A 217 -28.95 7.41 7.60
C CYS A 217 -27.80 6.81 8.43
N LEU A 218 -28.15 6.16 9.54
CA LEU A 218 -27.20 5.46 10.38
C LEU A 218 -26.53 4.30 9.60
N PRO A 219 -25.18 4.21 9.57
CA PRO A 219 -24.48 3.09 8.94
C PRO A 219 -24.89 1.73 9.52
N GLY A 220 -24.98 0.71 8.67
CA GLY A 220 -25.34 -0.65 9.09
C GLY A 220 -26.83 -0.87 9.36
N GLU A 221 -27.68 0.02 8.84
CA GLU A 221 -29.15 -0.14 8.79
C GLU A 221 -29.67 0.04 7.37
N LYS A 222 -30.93 -0.35 7.16
CA LYS A 222 -31.63 -0.14 5.88
C LYS A 222 -31.82 1.36 5.63
N CYS A 223 -31.14 1.88 4.62
CA CYS A 223 -31.29 3.27 4.19
C CYS A 223 -32.71 3.56 3.67
N ARG A 224 -33.27 4.72 4.00
CA ARG A 224 -34.60 5.13 3.50
C ARG A 224 -34.56 5.77 2.11
N HIS A 225 -33.39 6.28 1.71
CA HIS A 225 -33.23 7.09 0.49
C HIS A 225 -32.80 6.25 -0.71
N PHE A 226 -31.77 5.41 -0.53
CA PHE A 226 -31.05 4.78 -1.65
C PHE A 226 -30.78 3.30 -1.45
N PHE A 227 -31.53 2.61 -0.59
CA PHE A 227 -31.31 1.19 -0.31
C PHE A 227 -31.39 0.33 -1.56
N LEU A 228 -30.40 -0.53 -1.74
CA LEU A 228 -30.30 -1.47 -2.87
C LEU A 228 -30.44 -2.93 -2.43
N GLY A 229 -29.89 -3.28 -1.26
CA GLY A 229 -30.00 -4.64 -0.74
C GLY A 229 -29.04 -4.93 0.40
N THR A 230 -28.98 -6.20 0.81
CA THR A 230 -28.09 -6.68 1.88
C THR A 230 -27.37 -7.95 1.48
N MET A 231 -26.26 -8.23 2.15
CA MET A 231 -25.56 -9.52 2.11
C MET A 231 -25.24 -9.95 3.54
N GLU A 232 -25.31 -11.25 3.81
CA GLU A 232 -25.04 -11.82 5.13
C GLU A 232 -23.92 -12.87 5.07
N TYR A 233 -22.99 -12.75 6.02
CA TYR A 233 -22.04 -13.79 6.38
C TYR A 233 -22.59 -14.64 7.53
N MET A 234 -22.15 -15.89 7.63
CA MET A 234 -22.55 -16.75 8.75
C MET A 234 -21.88 -16.25 10.03
N GLU A 235 -22.64 -16.20 11.14
CA GLU A 235 -22.05 -15.97 12.47
C GLU A 235 -20.98 -17.05 12.72
N ASN A 236 -19.77 -16.64 13.10
CA ASN A 236 -18.66 -17.54 13.40
C ASN A 236 -18.09 -18.34 12.21
N ALA A 237 -18.01 -17.75 11.02
CA ALA A 237 -16.99 -18.19 10.07
C ALA A 237 -15.61 -17.81 10.64
N ALA A 238 -15.12 -18.61 11.60
CA ALA A 238 -13.70 -18.63 11.92
C ALA A 238 -12.96 -18.67 10.60
N VAL A 239 -12.14 -17.66 10.33
CA VAL A 239 -11.36 -17.60 9.10
C VAL A 239 -10.54 -18.89 9.05
N PRO A 240 -10.82 -19.82 8.11
CA PRO A 240 -9.98 -20.99 7.96
C PRO A 240 -8.63 -20.45 7.48
N VAL A 241 -7.62 -20.51 8.35
CA VAL A 241 -6.24 -20.17 8.00
C VAL A 241 -5.85 -21.08 6.84
N LYS A 242 -5.41 -20.51 5.71
CA LYS A 242 -4.89 -21.30 4.59
C LYS A 242 -3.82 -22.26 5.10
N GLU A 243 -4.03 -23.57 4.94
CA GLU A 243 -2.94 -24.53 5.08
C GLU A 243 -1.90 -24.22 4.00
N LYS A 244 -0.63 -24.09 4.42
CA LYS A 244 0.48 -23.84 3.49
C LYS A 244 0.48 -24.92 2.40
N PRO A 245 0.60 -24.58 1.10
CA PRO A 245 0.85 -25.59 0.09
C PRO A 245 2.16 -26.31 0.44
N LYS A 246 2.10 -27.65 0.51
CA LYS A 246 3.30 -28.49 0.65
C LYS A 246 4.25 -28.16 -0.49
N VAL A 247 5.42 -27.62 -0.15
CA VAL A 247 6.53 -27.43 -1.10
C VAL A 247 6.88 -28.82 -1.64
N GLN A 248 6.54 -29.08 -2.90
CA GLN A 248 7.07 -30.23 -3.61
C GLN A 248 8.52 -29.90 -3.95
N GLU A 249 9.45 -30.54 -3.26
CA GLU A 249 10.85 -30.58 -3.68
C GLU A 249 10.92 -31.12 -5.12
N LYS A 250 11.22 -30.24 -6.07
CA LYS A 250 11.62 -30.67 -7.41
C LYS A 250 12.94 -31.43 -7.25
N LYS A 251 12.87 -32.76 -7.35
CA LYS A 251 14.04 -33.61 -7.59
C LYS A 251 14.73 -33.13 -8.86
N ILE A 252 15.89 -32.49 -8.69
CA ILE A 252 16.80 -32.17 -9.79
C ILE A 252 17.30 -33.51 -10.34
N LYS A 253 16.97 -33.81 -11.60
CA LYS A 253 17.59 -34.91 -12.36
C LYS A 253 19.06 -34.56 -12.59
N LYS A 254 19.96 -35.43 -12.13
CA LYS A 254 21.37 -35.40 -12.49
C LYS A 254 21.51 -36.00 -13.88
N ASP A 255 21.77 -35.16 -14.88
CA ASP A 255 22.22 -35.62 -16.19
C ASP A 255 23.65 -35.12 -16.47
N ALA A 256 24.53 -36.10 -16.68
CA ALA A 256 25.81 -36.14 -17.38
C ALA A 256 26.80 -34.96 -17.24
N ILE A 257 27.80 -35.19 -16.39
CA ILE A 257 29.10 -34.53 -16.41
C ILE A 257 29.88 -35.03 -17.63
N TYR A 258 30.19 -34.14 -18.58
CA TYR A 258 31.25 -34.37 -19.58
C TYR A 258 32.56 -33.83 -19.01
N THR A 259 33.50 -34.74 -18.71
CA THR A 259 34.87 -34.40 -18.37
C THR A 259 35.60 -33.93 -19.62
N LYS A 260 36.19 -32.73 -19.55
CA LYS A 260 37.39 -32.37 -20.32
C LYS A 260 38.49 -32.06 -19.31
N GLU A 261 39.42 -32.98 -19.17
CA GLU A 261 40.73 -32.72 -18.60
C GLU A 261 41.48 -31.78 -19.53
N THR A 262 42.06 -30.71 -18.99
CA THR A 262 43.37 -30.24 -19.45
C THR A 262 44.09 -29.58 -18.29
N THR A 263 45.26 -30.14 -18.01
CA THR A 263 46.27 -29.78 -17.02
C THR A 263 46.86 -28.38 -17.24
N LEU A 264 47.26 -27.69 -16.15
CA LEU A 264 48.61 -27.10 -15.96
C LEU A 264 48.70 -26.21 -14.70
N ASN A 265 49.42 -26.73 -13.71
CA ASN A 265 50.45 -26.15 -12.83
C ASN A 265 50.38 -24.70 -12.30
N GLU A 266 50.34 -24.65 -10.96
CA GLU A 266 51.29 -24.05 -10.00
C GLU A 266 51.55 -22.53 -9.90
N SER A 267 51.56 -22.13 -8.61
CA SER A 267 52.31 -21.03 -7.96
C SER A 267 51.70 -19.62 -8.13
N THR A 268 51.49 -18.77 -7.13
CA THR A 268 52.18 -18.39 -5.87
C THR A 268 51.16 -17.60 -5.00
N VAL A 269 50.88 -17.95 -3.74
CA VAL A 269 51.42 -17.42 -2.45
C VAL A 269 51.46 -15.89 -2.28
N ALA A 270 50.96 -15.44 -1.10
CA ALA A 270 51.25 -14.20 -0.35
C ALA A 270 50.52 -12.90 -0.78
N THR A 271 50.09 -11.95 0.08
CA THR A 271 50.04 -11.77 1.54
C THR A 271 49.16 -10.53 1.83
N THR A 272 48.58 -10.47 3.03
CA THR A 272 47.92 -9.34 3.72
C THR A 272 48.61 -7.97 3.62
N ALA A 273 47.83 -6.87 3.62
CA ALA A 273 48.17 -5.65 4.37
C ALA A 273 46.95 -4.72 4.54
N SER A 274 46.56 -4.55 5.80
CA SER A 274 45.77 -3.46 6.36
C SER A 274 46.62 -2.18 6.50
N LEU A 275 46.05 -1.01 6.22
CA LEU A 275 46.56 0.28 6.70
C LEU A 275 45.40 1.24 7.02
N SER A 276 45.28 1.55 8.31
CA SER A 276 44.61 2.72 8.89
C SER A 276 45.56 3.93 8.81
N ILE A 277 45.02 5.17 8.89
CA ILE A 277 45.57 6.30 9.68
C ILE A 277 44.69 7.57 9.53
N SER A 278 44.30 8.10 10.69
CA SER A 278 44.06 9.50 11.16
C SER A 278 43.43 10.55 10.22
N SER A 279 42.29 11.15 10.55
CA SER A 279 42.04 12.27 11.50
C SER A 279 42.47 13.66 11.02
N ARG A 280 41.48 14.57 10.87
CA ARG A 280 41.59 16.01 11.16
C ARG A 280 40.20 16.65 11.23
N ARG A 281 39.89 17.20 12.42
CA ARG A 281 38.79 18.13 12.69
C ARG A 281 38.96 19.41 11.85
N SER A 282 37.86 19.99 11.39
CA SER A 282 37.60 21.42 11.58
C SER A 282 36.12 21.74 11.43
N SER A 283 35.56 22.28 12.51
CA SER A 283 34.23 22.83 12.70
C SER A 283 34.06 24.18 11.99
N ARG A 284 32.90 24.44 11.37
CA ARG A 284 32.30 25.79 11.29
C ARG A 284 30.79 25.70 11.10
N VAL A 285 30.09 26.27 12.08
CA VAL A 285 28.65 26.54 12.14
C VAL A 285 28.37 27.89 11.44
N PRO A 286 27.20 28.04 10.80
CA PRO A 286 26.40 29.27 10.95
C PRO A 286 24.93 28.91 11.27
N VAL A 287 24.41 29.28 12.44
CA VAL A 287 23.63 30.51 12.76
C VAL A 287 22.28 30.57 12.04
N ALA A 288 21.22 30.45 12.85
CA ALA A 288 19.82 30.56 12.52
C ALA A 288 19.34 32.02 12.43
N LYS A 289 18.33 32.26 11.58
CA LYS A 289 17.41 33.42 11.55
C LYS A 289 16.03 32.85 11.19
N SER A 290 15.12 32.73 12.16
CA SER A 290 14.06 33.66 12.56
C SER A 290 12.86 33.70 11.60
N ASP A 291 11.74 33.19 12.13
CA ASP A 291 10.35 33.62 12.02
C ASP A 291 9.75 34.00 10.65
N ASP A 292 8.74 33.24 10.24
CA ASP A 292 7.52 33.82 9.64
C ASP A 292 6.30 32.94 9.94
N GLN A 293 5.36 33.54 10.68
CA GLN A 293 4.03 33.02 11.00
C GLN A 293 3.12 33.13 9.77
N TYR A 294 2.38 32.06 9.45
CA TYR A 294 1.22 32.15 8.58
C TYR A 294 -0.01 31.53 9.25
N HIS A 295 -0.94 32.41 9.63
CA HIS A 295 -2.32 32.09 9.95
C HIS A 295 -3.09 31.76 8.66
N PHE A 296 -3.93 30.73 8.69
CA PHE A 296 -4.99 30.54 7.70
C PHE A 296 -6.31 30.21 8.40
N TYR A 297 -7.34 30.96 7.98
CA TYR A 297 -8.76 30.78 8.23
C TYR A 297 -9.31 29.55 7.52
#